data_AF-A0A9W7WHC9-F1
#
_entry.id   AF-A0A9W7WHC9-F1
#
_cell.length_a   1.000
_cell.length_b   1.000
_cell.length_c   1.000
_cell.angle_alpha   90.00
_cell.angle_beta   90.00
_cell.angle_gamma   90.00
#
_symmetry.space_group_name_H-M   'P 1'
#
loop_
_entity.id
_entity.type
_entity.pdbx_description
1 polymer ?
#
loop_
_entity_poly.entity_id
_entity_poly.type
_entity_poly.pdbx_seq_one_letter_code
_entity_poly.pdbx_strand_id
1 'polypeptide(L)' 'MAGGAFAGWWTKVAPYYTRAYQEMWVGVGIMTFMYYKLSYGGKKKAVQSKPAH' A
#
# COMPACT_ATOMS: atom_id res chain seq x y z
N MET A 1 3.22 -2.39 -27.90
CA MET A 1 1.75 -2.52 -27.69
C MET A 1 1.30 -2.20 -26.26
N ALA A 2 2.07 -2.52 -25.21
CA ALA A 2 1.70 -2.20 -23.82
C ALA A 2 1.55 -0.68 -23.52
N GLY A 3 2.37 0.18 -24.14
CA GLY A 3 2.33 1.63 -23.89
C GLY A 3 1.04 2.34 -24.35
N GLY A 4 0.44 1.90 -25.46
CA GLY A 4 -0.81 2.48 -25.98
C GLY A 4 -2.03 2.10 -25.12
N ALA A 5 -2.09 0.85 -24.65
CA ALA A 5 -3.14 0.40 -23.74
C ALA A 5 -3.07 1.11 -22.38
N PHE A 6 -1.86 1.32 -21.85
CA PHE A 6 -1.66 2.09 -20.63
C PHE A 6 -2.06 3.56 -20.81
N ALA A 7 -1.64 4.22 -21.89
CA ALA A 7 -2.00 5.61 -22.15
C ALA A 7 -3.52 5.83 -22.28
N GLY A 8 -4.22 4.92 -22.96
CA GLY A 8 -5.67 4.96 -23.11
C GLY A 8 -6.42 4.74 -21.79
N TRP A 9 -5.96 3.81 -20.97
CA TRP A 9 -6.51 3.60 -19.62
C TRP A 9 -6.22 4.78 -18.69
N TRP A 10 -4.97 5.24 -18.64
CA TRP A 10 -4.53 6.35 -17.80
C TRP A 10 -5.32 7.62 -18.08
N THR A 11 -5.58 7.95 -19.35
CA THR A 11 -6.39 9.12 -19.73
C THR A 11 -7.79 9.10 -19.09
N LYS A 12 -8.42 7.92 -18.96
CA LYS A 12 -9.75 7.80 -18.36
C LYS A 12 -9.72 7.89 -16.83
N VAL A 13 -8.69 7.34 -16.19
CA VAL A 13 -8.63 7.23 -14.73
C VAL A 13 -7.87 8.38 -14.06
N ALA A 14 -6.96 9.05 -14.77
CA ALA A 14 -6.15 10.16 -14.30
C ALA A 14 -6.96 11.26 -13.58
N PRO A 15 -8.10 11.76 -14.09
CA PRO A 15 -8.85 12.81 -13.38
C PRO A 15 -9.35 12.36 -12.00
N TYR A 16 -9.71 11.08 -11.84
CA TYR A 16 -10.14 10.53 -10.55
C TYR A 16 -8.94 10.37 -9.60
N TYR A 17 -7.85 9.77 -10.06
CA TYR A 17 -6.66 9.53 -9.23
C TYR A 17 -5.89 10.80 -8.84
N THR A 18 -5.98 11.87 -9.63
CA THR A 18 -5.21 13.11 -9.39
C THR A 18 -6.00 14.20 -8.68
N ARG A 19 -7.33 14.24 -8.78
CA ARG A 19 -8.14 15.32 -8.17
C ARG A 19 -9.05 14.87 -7.03
N ALA A 20 -9.70 13.72 -7.13
CA ALA A 20 -10.70 13.29 -6.15
C ALA A 20 -10.13 12.38 -5.04
N TYR A 21 -9.06 11.64 -5.32
CA TYR A 21 -8.51 10.61 -4.43
C TYR A 21 -7.17 10.99 -3.78
N GLN A 22 -6.86 12.29 -3.67
CA GLN A 22 -5.58 12.73 -3.09
C GLN A 22 -5.43 12.29 -1.62
N GLU A 23 -6.51 12.37 -0.83
CA GLU A 23 -6.55 11.87 0.55
C GLU A 23 -6.46 10.33 0.63
N MET A 24 -6.92 9.63 -0.41
CA MET A 24 -6.85 8.17 -0.46
C MET A 24 -5.40 7.68 -0.66
N TRP A 25 -4.55 8.43 -1.37
CA TRP A 25 -3.11 8.16 -1.39
C TRP A 25 -2.45 8.36 -0.04
N VAL A 26 -2.88 9.38 0.71
CA VAL A 26 -2.42 9.58 2.10
C VAL A 26 -2.88 8.42 2.98
N GLY A 27 -4.14 8.00 2.86
CA GLY A 27 -4.69 6.84 3.56
C GLY A 27 -3.95 5.54 3.25
N VAL A 28 -3.64 5.29 1.97
CA VAL A 28 -2.79 4.15 1.56
C VAL A 28 -1.41 4.25 2.19
N GLY A 29 -0.77 5.42 2.18
CA GLY A 29 0.52 5.63 2.82
C GLY A 29 0.51 5.32 4.32
N ILE A 30 -0.50 5.80 5.05
CA ILE A 30 -0.68 5.53 6.48
C ILE A 30 -0.95 4.03 6.71
N MET A 31 -1.84 3.42 5.94
CA MET A 31 -2.16 1.99 6.06
C MET A 31 -0.96 1.11 5.75
N THR A 32 -0.17 1.43 4.72
CA THR A 32 1.07 0.72 4.40
C THR A 32 2.11 0.90 5.50
N PHE A 33 2.28 2.11 6.03
CA PHE A 33 3.19 2.36 7.14
C PHE A 33 2.77 1.61 8.42
N MET A 34 1.48 1.66 8.76
CA MET A 34 0.93 0.97 9.92
C MET A 34 1.01 -0.54 9.76
N TYR A 35 0.65 -1.08 8.59
CA TYR A 35 0.81 -2.50 8.27
C TYR A 35 2.28 -2.93 8.37
N TYR A 36 3.20 -2.18 7.78
CA TYR A 36 4.63 -2.48 7.87
C TYR A 36 5.09 -2.50 9.34
N LYS A 37 4.69 -1.50 10.13
CA LYS A 37 5.04 -1.42 11.55
C LYS A 37 4.39 -2.52 12.39
N LEU A 38 3.16 -2.94 12.10
CA LEU A 38 2.50 -4.05 12.80
C LEU A 38 3.11 -5.40 12.39
N SER A 39 3.16 -5.68 11.09
CA SER A 39 3.64 -6.94 10.55
C SER A 39 5.14 -7.15 10.70
N TYR A 40 5.97 -6.11 10.76
CA TYR A 40 7.43 -6.23 10.92
C TYR A 40 7.97 -5.63 12.21
N GLY A 41 7.32 -4.62 12.78
CA GLY A 41 7.66 -4.13 14.13
C GLY A 41 7.20 -5.08 15.23
N GLY A 42 6.10 -5.83 15.02
CA GLY A 42 5.65 -6.91 15.92
C GLY A 42 6.46 -8.21 15.80
N LYS A 43 7.17 -8.43 14.67
CA LYS A 43 8.03 -9.61 14.46
C LYS A 43 9.21 -9.69 15.43
N LYS A 44 9.60 -8.60 16.08
CA LYS A 44 10.59 -8.64 17.18
C LYS A 44 10.03 -9.26 18.46
N LYS A 45 8.71 -9.32 18.66
CA LYS A 45 8.07 -9.92 19.85
C LYS A 45 7.42 -11.28 19.57
N ALA A 46 6.90 -11.52 18.36
CA ALA A 46 6.19 -12.76 18.03
C ALA A 46 7.11 -13.95 17.66
N VAL A 47 8.40 -13.73 17.40
CA VAL A 47 9.38 -14.81 17.13
C VAL A 47 9.96 -15.42 18.41
N GLN A 48 9.61 -14.92 19.61
CA GLN A 48 10.08 -15.50 20.88
C GLN A 48 9.07 -16.44 21.58
N SER A 49 7.88 -16.68 21.02
CA SER A 49 6.87 -17.52 21.66
C SER A 49 6.75 -18.91 21.02
N LYS A 50 7.84 -19.68 21.05
CA LYS A 50 7.98 -21.16 21.14
C LYS A 50 9.34 -21.61 20.54
N PRO A 51 10.06 -22.64 21.06
CA PRO A 51 9.60 -23.71 21.95
C PRO A 51 10.51 -24.06 23.16
N ALA A 52 10.00 -24.98 23.99
CA ALA A 52 10.72 -26.01 24.76
C ALA A 52 11.75 -25.59 25.82
N HIS A 53 11.30 -25.53 27.07
CA HIS A 53 11.94 -26.29 28.15
C HIS A 53 10.96 -26.58 29.28
#